data_AF-A0A836RY51-F1
#
_entry.id   AF-A0A836RY51-F1
#
_cell.length_a   1.000
_cell.length_b   1.000
_cell.length_c   1.000
_cell.angle_alpha   90.00
_cell.angle_beta   90.00
_cell.angle_gamma   90.00
#
_symmetry.space_group_name_H-M   'P 1'
#
loop_
_entity.id
_entity.type
_entity.pdbx_description
1 polymer ?
#
loop_
_entity_poly.entity_id
_entity_poly.type
_entity_poly.pdbx_seq_one_letter_code
_entity_poly.pdbx_strand_id
1 'polypeptide(L)'
;MGFTYKFSLCTSKLREVLAMEKLLNKLVDLIYAISRIDLVKKIVTPIVNQLYRIYERWLYNQIKNGPMPRHVAIIPDGNRRWARKQGLNVTEGHVHGYERLREVIQWLFDLGVRVVTVYAMSYENCLYRSLEERENLFKLALRGFKELLNSDMIYKYRIRVKVIGKLELVPKEVRDYAIMLEQITSGFDERFLNIAL
;
A
#
# COMPACT_ATOMS: atom_id res chain seq x y z
N MET A 1 2.03 14.78 -5.07
CA MET A 1 1.32 13.70 -5.83
C MET A 1 1.17 12.45 -4.94
N GLY A 2 -0.02 11.84 -4.76
CA GLY A 2 -0.07 10.63 -3.90
C GLY A 2 -1.34 9.78 -3.99
N PHE A 3 -1.16 8.47 -3.85
CA PHE A 3 -2.22 7.52 -3.50
C PHE A 3 -2.82 7.92 -2.15
N THR A 4 -4.15 7.94 -2.04
CA THR A 4 -4.80 8.30 -0.77
C THR A 4 -5.13 7.03 -0.02
N TYR A 5 -4.21 6.59 0.85
CA TYR A 5 -4.50 5.53 1.79
C TYR A 5 -5.22 6.15 2.99
N LYS A 6 -6.48 5.75 3.20
CA LYS A 6 -7.23 6.14 4.38
C LYS A 6 -6.79 5.22 5.52
N PHE A 7 -5.90 5.72 6.39
CA PHE A 7 -5.58 5.04 7.65
C PHE A 7 -6.58 5.48 8.71
N SER A 8 -7.28 4.52 9.31
CA SER A 8 -8.02 4.79 10.55
C SER A 8 -7.02 4.77 11.70
N LEU A 9 -6.45 5.93 12.06
CA LEU A 9 -5.52 6.07 13.17
C LEU A 9 -6.05 7.12 14.18
N CYS A 10 -6.14 6.71 15.44
CA CYS A 10 -6.83 7.41 16.52
C CYS A 10 -5.87 8.20 17.43
N THR A 11 -5.03 9.10 16.89
CA THR A 11 -4.20 9.98 17.75
C THR A 11 -4.00 11.39 17.17
N SER A 12 -4.04 12.40 18.03
CA SER A 12 -3.91 13.83 17.70
C SER A 12 -2.53 14.20 17.12
N LYS A 13 -1.47 13.51 17.55
CA LYS A 13 -0.08 13.73 17.12
C LYS A 13 0.17 13.45 15.63
N LEU A 14 -0.64 12.58 15.01
CA LEU A 14 -0.56 12.30 13.57
C LEU A 14 -0.97 13.50 12.70
N ARG A 15 -1.83 14.40 13.21
CA ARG A 15 -2.36 15.53 12.41
C ARG A 15 -1.32 16.62 12.16
N GLU A 16 -0.44 16.88 13.12
CA GLU A 16 0.66 17.86 12.98
C GLU A 16 1.73 17.36 11.99
N VAL A 17 2.05 16.06 12.07
CA VAL A 17 2.94 15.38 11.10
C VAL A 17 2.38 15.47 9.68
N LEU A 18 1.08 15.23 9.50
CA LEU A 18 0.40 15.32 8.20
C LEU A 18 0.37 16.75 7.62
N ALA A 19 0.39 17.79 8.46
CA ALA A 19 0.41 19.18 8.02
C ALA A 19 1.80 19.60 7.49
N MET A 20 2.86 19.22 8.21
CA MET A 20 4.26 19.36 7.77
C MET A 20 4.53 18.58 6.48
N GLU A 21 4.02 17.35 6.39
CA GLU A 21 4.15 16.52 5.19
C GLU A 21 3.48 17.16 3.96
N LYS A 22 2.31 17.80 4.13
CA LYS A 22 1.65 18.56 3.05
C LYS A 22 2.48 19.75 2.56
N LEU A 23 3.16 20.45 3.48
CA LEU A 23 4.00 21.61 3.14
C LEU A 23 5.27 21.15 2.41
N LEU A 24 5.91 20.09 2.91
CA LEU A 24 7.10 19.49 2.30
C LEU A 24 6.79 18.93 0.90
N ASN A 25 5.69 18.19 0.76
CA ASN A 25 5.27 17.65 -0.52
C ASN A 25 4.91 18.76 -1.53
N LYS A 26 4.36 19.90 -1.10
CA LYS A 26 4.15 21.05 -1.98
C LYS A 26 5.46 21.66 -2.46
N LEU A 27 6.45 21.80 -1.58
CA LEU A 27 7.78 22.31 -1.94
C LEU A 27 8.50 21.37 -2.90
N VAL A 28 8.39 20.06 -2.68
CA VAL A 28 8.99 19.03 -3.52
C VAL A 28 8.29 18.95 -4.87
N ASP A 29 6.96 18.97 -4.91
CA ASP A 29 6.17 19.03 -6.16
C ASP A 29 6.52 20.33 -6.95
N LEU A 30 6.72 21.47 -6.27
CA LEU A 30 7.14 22.73 -6.90
C LEU A 30 8.55 22.63 -7.47
N ILE A 31 9.50 22.07 -6.73
CA ILE A 31 10.87 21.81 -7.18
C ILE A 31 10.86 20.89 -8.40
N TYR A 32 10.09 19.80 -8.35
CA TYR A 32 9.97 18.85 -9.46
C TYR A 32 9.35 19.49 -10.70
N ALA A 33 8.33 20.34 -10.53
CA ALA A 33 7.70 21.08 -11.61
C ALA A 33 8.64 22.10 -12.30
N ILE A 34 9.53 22.73 -11.53
CA ILE A 34 10.56 23.66 -12.05
C ILE A 34 11.71 22.89 -12.71
N SER A 35 12.01 21.67 -12.26
CA SER A 35 13.11 20.83 -12.75
C SER A 35 12.82 20.11 -14.08
N ARG A 36 12.37 20.83 -15.11
CA ARG A 36 12.30 20.30 -16.50
C ARG A 36 13.69 20.13 -17.17
N ILE A 37 14.76 20.47 -16.47
CA ILE A 37 16.14 20.39 -16.94
C ILE A 37 16.84 19.26 -16.17
N ASP A 38 17.32 18.23 -16.88
CA ASP A 38 17.94 17.04 -16.28
C ASP A 38 19.13 17.37 -15.35
N LEU A 39 19.82 18.48 -15.62
CA LEU A 39 20.90 19.00 -14.80
C LEU A 39 20.42 19.45 -13.41
N VAL A 40 19.26 20.10 -13.32
CA VAL A 40 18.65 20.54 -12.06
C VAL A 40 18.23 19.34 -11.24
N LYS A 41 17.65 18.32 -11.88
CA LYS A 41 17.32 17.06 -11.19
C LYS A 41 18.55 16.41 -10.57
N LYS A 42 19.67 16.31 -11.32
CA LYS A 42 20.92 15.72 -10.81
C LYS A 42 21.47 16.42 -9.56
N ILE A 43 21.32 17.74 -9.45
CA ILE A 43 21.83 18.51 -8.32
C ILE A 43 20.83 18.53 -7.16
N VAL A 44 19.54 18.73 -7.46
CA VAL A 44 18.52 18.98 -6.44
C VAL A 44 18.03 17.68 -5.80
N THR A 45 17.93 16.58 -6.55
CA THR A 45 17.48 15.28 -6.04
C THR A 45 18.31 14.78 -4.84
N PRO A 46 19.65 14.75 -4.88
CA PRO A 46 20.42 14.29 -3.72
C PRO A 46 20.24 15.18 -2.50
N ILE A 47 20.13 16.50 -2.68
CA ILE A 47 19.89 17.46 -1.57
C ILE A 47 18.51 17.20 -0.95
N VAL A 48 17.47 17.10 -1.78
CA VAL A 48 16.11 16.80 -1.33
C VAL A 48 16.05 15.45 -0.63
N ASN A 49 16.71 14.42 -1.16
CA ASN A 49 16.82 13.11 -0.52
C ASN A 49 17.51 13.20 0.83
N GLN A 50 18.59 13.98 0.95
CA GLN A 50 19.28 14.21 2.22
C GLN A 50 18.34 14.86 3.26
N LEU A 51 17.59 15.88 2.85
CA LEU A 51 16.61 16.55 3.71
C LEU A 51 15.46 15.61 4.10
N TYR A 52 14.95 14.81 3.16
CA TYR A 52 13.94 13.78 3.45
C TYR A 52 14.44 12.78 4.47
N ARG A 53 15.69 12.30 4.38
CA ARG A 53 16.26 11.38 5.37
C ARG A 53 16.31 11.99 6.77
N ILE A 54 16.62 13.28 6.89
CA ILE A 54 16.60 14.00 8.17
C ILE A 54 15.16 14.08 8.69
N TYR A 55 14.22 14.43 7.82
CA TYR A 55 12.80 14.53 8.16
C TYR A 55 12.21 13.18 8.59
N GLU A 56 12.46 12.11 7.85
CA GLU A 56 12.06 10.74 8.18
C GLU A 56 12.64 10.31 9.54
N ARG A 57 13.92 10.61 9.80
CA ARG A 57 14.56 10.29 11.08
C ARG A 57 13.94 11.08 12.24
N TRP A 58 13.57 12.34 12.00
CA TRP A 58 12.85 13.16 12.97
C TRP A 58 11.46 12.57 13.26
N LEU A 59 10.68 12.25 12.23
CA LEU A 59 9.36 11.61 12.38
C LEU A 59 9.45 10.26 13.09
N TYR A 60 10.40 9.42 12.70
CA TYR A 60 10.63 8.13 13.34
C TYR A 60 10.92 8.30 14.83
N ASN A 61 11.77 9.26 15.20
CA ASN A 61 12.07 9.55 16.60
C ASN A 61 10.84 10.03 17.41
N GLN A 62 9.87 10.69 16.77
CA GLN A 62 8.62 11.10 17.42
C GLN A 62 7.71 9.91 17.74
N ILE A 63 7.72 8.87 16.90
CA ILE A 63 6.80 7.74 17.02
C ILE A 63 7.43 6.50 17.67
N LYS A 64 8.76 6.31 17.60
CA LYS A 64 9.44 5.07 18.01
C LYS A 64 9.24 4.68 19.48
N ASN A 65 9.09 5.68 20.35
CA ASN A 65 8.89 5.48 21.78
C ASN A 65 7.40 5.57 22.18
N GLY A 66 6.51 5.83 21.21
CA GLY A 66 5.08 5.86 21.42
C GLY A 66 4.44 4.48 21.27
N PRO A 67 3.17 4.32 21.68
CA PRO A 67 2.43 3.08 21.47
C PRO A 67 2.22 2.83 19.97
N MET A 68 2.76 1.73 19.46
CA MET A 68 2.54 1.29 18.07
C MET A 68 1.17 0.61 17.93
N PRO A 69 0.35 0.96 16.91
CA PRO A 69 -0.88 0.23 16.64
C PRO A 69 -0.59 -1.25 16.39
N ARG A 70 -1.35 -2.12 17.05
CA ARG A 70 -1.27 -3.57 16.81
C ARG A 70 -1.92 -3.98 15.50
N HIS A 71 -2.90 -3.21 15.03
CA HIS A 71 -3.67 -3.50 13.82
C HIS A 71 -3.87 -2.24 13.00
N VAL A 72 -3.53 -2.31 11.71
CA VAL A 72 -3.78 -1.25 10.71
C VAL A 72 -4.61 -1.82 9.57
N ALA A 73 -5.70 -1.13 9.23
CA ALA A 73 -6.51 -1.41 8.05
C ALA A 73 -6.24 -0.37 6.96
N ILE A 74 -6.10 -0.83 5.71
CA ILE A 74 -5.77 -0.03 4.54
C ILE A 74 -6.88 -0.18 3.51
N ILE A 75 -7.42 0.96 3.08
CA ILE A 75 -8.31 1.05 1.93
C ILE A 75 -7.53 1.73 0.79
N PRO A 76 -7.06 0.97 -0.22
CA PRO A 76 -6.41 1.52 -1.40
C PRO A 76 -7.45 2.22 -2.29
N ASP A 77 -7.66 3.51 -2.05
CA ASP A 77 -8.54 4.36 -2.85
C ASP A 77 -7.74 5.38 -3.68
N GLY A 78 -8.35 5.86 -4.75
CA GLY A 78 -7.83 6.95 -5.57
C GLY A 78 -7.06 6.51 -6.81
N ASN A 79 -6.83 5.21 -7.02
CA ASN A 79 -6.08 4.69 -8.18
C ASN A 79 -6.60 5.25 -9.52
N ARG A 80 -7.92 5.20 -9.74
CA ARG A 80 -8.57 5.77 -10.95
C ARG A 80 -8.35 7.28 -11.09
N ARG A 81 -8.47 8.02 -9.98
CA ARG A 81 -8.28 9.49 -9.96
C ARG A 81 -6.82 9.85 -10.20
N TRP A 82 -5.90 9.08 -9.64
CA TRP A 82 -4.46 9.26 -9.82
C TRP A 82 -4.06 8.98 -11.27
N ALA A 83 -4.50 7.87 -11.86
CA ALA A 83 -4.25 7.54 -13.26
C ALA A 83 -4.66 8.67 -14.21
N ARG A 84 -5.90 9.16 -14.07
CA ARG A 84 -6.41 10.29 -14.87
C ARG A 84 -5.55 11.55 -14.73
N LYS A 85 -5.05 11.84 -13.53
CA LYS A 85 -4.15 12.99 -13.29
C LYS A 85 -2.77 12.80 -13.91
N GLN A 86 -2.33 11.55 -14.10
CA GLN A 86 -1.06 11.23 -14.75
C GLN A 86 -1.19 11.04 -16.27
N GLY A 87 -2.39 11.12 -16.84
CA GLY A 87 -2.63 10.78 -18.25
C GLY A 87 -2.51 9.27 -18.53
N LEU A 88 -2.57 8.43 -17.49
CA LEU A 88 -2.48 6.97 -17.59
C LEU A 88 -3.87 6.33 -17.63
N ASN A 89 -3.93 5.10 -18.11
CA ASN A 89 -5.17 4.33 -18.08
C ASN A 89 -5.49 3.81 -16.65
N VAL A 90 -6.74 3.39 -16.44
CA VAL A 90 -7.21 2.94 -15.12
C VAL A 90 -6.44 1.71 -14.61
N THR A 91 -6.12 0.77 -15.51
CA THR A 91 -5.39 -0.45 -15.19
C THR A 91 -3.99 -0.14 -14.68
N GLU A 92 -3.26 0.77 -15.33
CA GLU A 92 -1.95 1.26 -14.85
C GLU A 92 -2.08 1.90 -13.46
N GLY A 93 -3.12 2.69 -13.23
CA GLY A 93 -3.40 3.25 -11.92
C GLY A 93 -3.55 2.20 -10.82
N HIS A 94 -4.23 1.09 -11.12
CA HIS A 94 -4.37 -0.03 -10.18
C HIS A 94 -3.04 -0.74 -9.94
N VAL A 95 -2.24 -0.97 -11.00
CA VAL A 95 -0.90 -1.58 -10.89
C VAL A 95 0.00 -0.73 -10.00
N HIS A 96 0.09 0.58 -10.22
CA HIS A 96 0.87 1.47 -9.38
C HIS A 96 0.37 1.50 -7.93
N GLY A 97 -0.95 1.47 -7.73
CA GLY A 97 -1.56 1.41 -6.40
C GLY A 97 -1.23 0.10 -5.66
N TYR A 98 -1.12 -1.01 -6.40
CA TYR A 98 -0.69 -2.30 -5.88
C TYR A 98 0.79 -2.29 -5.45
N GLU A 99 1.71 -1.80 -6.30
CA GLU A 99 3.13 -1.74 -5.92
C GLU A 99 3.32 -0.88 -4.67
N ARG A 100 2.64 0.27 -4.63
CA ARG A 100 2.70 1.16 -3.46
C ARG A 100 2.09 0.53 -2.20
N LEU A 101 1.03 -0.25 -2.35
CA LEU A 101 0.43 -0.98 -1.23
C LEU A 101 1.41 -2.01 -0.65
N ARG A 102 2.15 -2.74 -1.49
CA ARG A 102 3.16 -3.71 -1.02
C ARG A 102 4.23 -3.05 -0.18
N GLU A 103 4.77 -1.92 -0.64
CA GLU A 103 5.75 -1.14 0.10
C GLU A 103 5.22 -0.72 1.47
N VAL A 104 3.97 -0.23 1.52
CA VAL A 104 3.34 0.18 2.77
C VAL A 104 3.16 -0.99 3.74
N ILE A 105 2.74 -2.16 3.25
CA ILE A 105 2.59 -3.37 4.09
C ILE A 105 3.95 -3.77 4.69
N GLN A 106 5.00 -3.78 3.87
CA GLN A 106 6.35 -4.07 4.30
C GLN A 106 6.79 -3.10 5.41
N TRP A 107 6.59 -1.79 5.21
CA TRP A 107 6.89 -0.78 6.23
C TRP A 107 6.12 -0.97 7.53
N LEU A 108 4.84 -1.35 7.47
CA LEU A 108 4.06 -1.63 8.68
C LEU A 108 4.64 -2.81 9.46
N PHE A 109 5.05 -3.88 8.78
CA PHE A 109 5.70 -5.01 9.45
C PHE A 109 7.08 -4.65 10.01
N ASP A 110 7.86 -3.84 9.31
CA ASP A 110 9.15 -3.30 9.79
C ASP A 110 8.98 -2.43 11.05
N LEU A 111 7.89 -1.67 11.13
CA LEU A 111 7.52 -0.89 12.31
C LEU A 111 6.98 -1.73 13.48
N GLY A 112 6.83 -3.04 13.29
CA GLY A 112 6.34 -3.96 14.32
C GLY A 112 4.82 -4.04 14.43
N VAL A 113 4.06 -3.51 13.46
CA VAL A 113 2.61 -3.68 13.42
C VAL A 113 2.29 -5.16 13.24
N ARG A 114 1.47 -5.71 14.14
CA ARG A 114 1.21 -7.15 14.19
C ARG A 114 0.22 -7.63 13.13
N VAL A 115 -0.81 -6.83 12.87
CA VAL A 115 -1.92 -7.17 11.99
C VAL A 115 -2.09 -6.08 10.94
N VAL A 116 -2.11 -6.47 9.66
CA VAL A 116 -2.45 -5.58 8.55
C VAL A 116 -3.68 -6.13 7.85
N THR A 117 -4.64 -5.27 7.52
CA THR A 117 -5.82 -5.66 6.75
C THR A 117 -5.96 -4.78 5.54
N VAL A 118 -6.12 -5.38 4.37
CA VAL A 118 -6.22 -4.68 3.10
C VAL A 118 -7.62 -4.90 2.54
N TYR A 119 -8.29 -3.80 2.19
CA TYR A 119 -9.55 -3.83 1.47
C TYR A 119 -9.30 -3.83 -0.05
N ALA A 120 -9.00 -5.00 -0.61
CA ALA A 120 -8.55 -5.10 -1.99
C ALA A 120 -9.70 -5.00 -3.00
N MET A 121 -10.86 -5.58 -2.68
CA MET A 121 -12.06 -5.48 -3.52
C MET A 121 -13.32 -5.38 -2.65
N SER A 122 -14.33 -4.64 -3.15
CA SER A 122 -15.63 -4.52 -2.48
C SER A 122 -16.68 -5.32 -3.23
N TYR A 123 -17.73 -5.74 -2.51
CA TYR A 123 -18.88 -6.40 -3.12
C TYR A 123 -19.49 -5.56 -4.26
N GLU A 124 -19.64 -4.26 -4.05
CA GLU A 124 -20.15 -3.32 -5.05
C GLU A 124 -19.20 -3.23 -6.26
N ASN A 125 -17.88 -3.23 -6.03
CA ASN A 125 -16.92 -3.24 -7.12
C ASN A 125 -16.98 -4.54 -7.93
N CYS A 126 -17.22 -5.68 -7.28
CA CYS A 126 -17.43 -6.97 -7.93
C CYS A 126 -18.71 -6.99 -8.79
N LEU A 127 -19.76 -6.25 -8.40
CA LEU A 127 -21.03 -6.26 -9.13
C LEU A 127 -21.13 -5.18 -10.21
N TYR A 128 -20.66 -3.95 -9.92
CA TYR A 128 -21.03 -2.76 -10.70
C TYR A 128 -19.89 -2.19 -11.57
N ARG A 129 -18.64 -2.65 -11.41
CA ARG A 129 -17.57 -2.24 -12.34
C ARG A 129 -17.68 -2.99 -13.67
N SER A 130 -17.11 -2.39 -14.72
CA SER A 130 -17.06 -3.04 -16.04
C SER A 130 -16.37 -4.40 -15.95
N LEU A 131 -16.76 -5.33 -16.81
CA LEU A 131 -16.18 -6.67 -16.86
C LEU A 131 -14.64 -6.60 -17.00
N GLU A 132 -14.16 -5.78 -17.93
CA GLU A 132 -12.73 -5.56 -18.17
C GLU A 132 -12.00 -5.05 -16.92
N GLU A 133 -12.55 -4.06 -16.21
CA GLU A 133 -11.90 -3.55 -15.00
C GLU A 133 -11.86 -4.61 -13.89
N ARG A 134 -12.95 -5.39 -13.73
CA ARG A 134 -12.99 -6.49 -12.74
C ARG A 134 -11.97 -7.58 -13.05
N GLU A 135 -11.88 -8.02 -14.31
CA GLU A 135 -10.90 -9.02 -14.72
C GLU A 135 -9.46 -8.55 -14.47
N ASN A 136 -9.16 -7.29 -14.76
CA ASN A 136 -7.84 -6.71 -14.48
C ASN A 136 -7.53 -6.65 -12.97
N LEU A 137 -8.53 -6.33 -12.14
CA LEU A 137 -8.37 -6.38 -10.67
C LEU A 137 -8.13 -7.80 -10.16
N PHE A 138 -8.85 -8.81 -10.68
CA PHE A 138 -8.64 -10.20 -10.31
C PHE A 138 -7.28 -10.73 -10.76
N LYS A 139 -6.81 -10.34 -11.96
CA LYS A 139 -5.44 -10.62 -12.42
C LYS A 139 -4.39 -10.01 -11.49
N LEU A 140 -4.64 -8.79 -11.00
CA LEU A 140 -3.75 -8.11 -10.06
C LEU A 140 -3.76 -8.77 -8.68
N ALA A 141 -4.91 -9.22 -8.19
CA ALA A 141 -5.02 -10.00 -6.95
C ALA A 141 -4.28 -11.33 -7.06
N LEU A 142 -4.44 -12.04 -8.18
CA LEU A 142 -3.72 -13.28 -8.48
C LEU A 142 -2.21 -13.08 -8.49
N ARG A 143 -1.75 -12.02 -9.18
CA ARG A 143 -0.35 -11.60 -9.17
C ARG A 143 0.14 -11.37 -7.74
N GLY A 144 -0.65 -10.66 -6.93
CA GLY A 144 -0.38 -10.45 -5.52
C GLY A 144 -0.19 -11.73 -4.71
N PHE A 145 -1.07 -12.70 -4.88
CA PHE A 145 -0.95 -13.99 -4.20
C PHE A 145 0.28 -14.78 -4.65
N LYS A 146 0.56 -14.83 -5.96
CA LYS A 146 1.74 -15.48 -6.52
C LYS A 146 3.03 -14.84 -6.00
N GLU A 147 3.10 -13.52 -5.96
CA GLU A 147 4.27 -12.81 -5.45
C GLU A 147 4.44 -12.97 -3.93
N LEU A 148 3.34 -12.99 -3.17
CA LEU A 148 3.36 -13.27 -1.73
C LEU A 148 3.92 -14.67 -1.43
N LEU A 149 3.47 -15.70 -2.15
CA LEU A 149 3.97 -17.07 -1.99
C LEU A 149 5.48 -17.20 -2.18
N ASN A 150 6.05 -16.39 -3.06
CA ASN A 150 7.48 -16.39 -3.38
C ASN A 150 8.27 -15.31 -2.63
N SER A 151 7.63 -14.60 -1.69
CA SER A 151 8.26 -13.47 -1.01
C SER A 151 8.99 -13.90 0.25
N ASP A 152 10.26 -13.50 0.37
CA ASP A 152 11.03 -13.62 1.61
C ASP A 152 10.34 -12.93 2.79
N MET A 153 9.51 -11.92 2.54
CA MET A 153 8.75 -11.19 3.58
C MET A 153 7.86 -12.15 4.39
N ILE A 154 7.18 -13.09 3.75
CA ILE A 154 6.28 -14.02 4.44
C ILE A 154 7.04 -14.87 5.47
N TYR A 155 8.21 -15.36 5.09
CA TYR A 155 9.02 -16.21 5.95
C TYR A 155 9.76 -15.38 7.01
N LYS A 156 10.33 -14.23 6.62
CA LYS A 156 11.06 -13.32 7.50
C LYS A 156 10.21 -12.87 8.69
N TYR A 157 8.96 -12.52 8.47
CA TYR A 157 8.06 -12.03 9.53
C TYR A 157 7.06 -13.08 10.02
N ARG A 158 7.18 -14.34 9.58
CA ARG A 158 6.20 -15.42 9.80
C ARG A 158 4.76 -14.90 9.67
N ILE A 159 4.39 -14.47 8.46
CA ILE A 159 3.11 -13.84 8.17
C ILE A 159 2.05 -14.89 7.88
N ARG A 160 1.07 -15.03 8.76
CA ARG A 160 -0.16 -15.78 8.46
C ARG A 160 -1.08 -14.93 7.59
N VAL A 161 -1.42 -15.44 6.41
CA VAL A 161 -2.34 -14.78 5.50
C VAL A 161 -3.75 -15.34 5.68
N LYS A 162 -4.75 -14.46 5.64
CA LYS A 162 -6.16 -14.84 5.57
C LYS A 162 -6.88 -14.01 4.51
N VAL A 163 -7.64 -14.65 3.65
CA VAL A 163 -8.46 -14.03 2.62
C VAL A 163 -9.92 -14.13 3.05
N ILE A 164 -10.59 -12.99 3.14
CA ILE A 164 -11.95 -12.89 3.69
C ILE A 164 -12.88 -12.20 2.69
N GLY A 165 -14.16 -12.55 2.71
CA GLY A 165 -15.19 -11.93 1.87
C GLY A 165 -16.04 -12.94 1.10
N LYS A 166 -16.64 -12.51 -0.02
CA LYS A 166 -17.55 -13.34 -0.82
C LYS A 166 -16.80 -14.01 -1.97
N LEU A 167 -16.03 -15.04 -1.64
CA LEU A 167 -15.13 -15.73 -2.58
C LEU A 167 -15.88 -16.50 -3.69
N GLU A 168 -17.20 -16.62 -3.59
CA GLU A 168 -18.07 -17.17 -4.65
C GLU A 168 -18.11 -16.24 -5.87
N LEU A 169 -17.92 -14.93 -5.67
CA LEU A 169 -17.89 -13.92 -6.73
C LEU A 169 -16.51 -13.76 -7.38
N VAL A 170 -15.51 -14.41 -6.80
CA VAL A 170 -14.12 -14.34 -7.24
C VAL A 170 -13.84 -15.49 -8.22
N PRO A 171 -13.10 -15.26 -9.32
CA PRO A 171 -12.75 -16.32 -10.26
C PRO A 171 -12.06 -17.50 -9.57
N LYS A 172 -12.35 -18.73 -10.03
CA LYS A 172 -11.88 -19.97 -9.42
C LYS A 172 -10.37 -19.97 -9.19
N GLU A 173 -9.58 -19.55 -10.18
CA GLU A 173 -8.13 -19.51 -10.06
C GLU A 173 -7.64 -18.63 -8.90
N VAL A 174 -8.23 -17.43 -8.74
CA VAL A 174 -7.86 -16.51 -7.64
C VAL A 174 -8.22 -17.11 -6.28
N ARG A 175 -9.39 -17.77 -6.18
CA ARG A 175 -9.83 -18.46 -4.96
C ARG A 175 -8.92 -19.65 -4.63
N ASP A 176 -8.52 -20.44 -5.61
CA ASP A 176 -7.64 -21.60 -5.39
C ASP A 176 -6.27 -21.14 -4.86
N TYR A 177 -5.71 -20.05 -5.40
CA TYR A 177 -4.48 -19.43 -4.90
C TYR A 177 -4.64 -18.82 -3.49
N ALA A 178 -5.79 -18.21 -3.19
CA ALA A 178 -6.08 -17.73 -1.85
C ALA A 178 -6.05 -18.88 -0.82
N ILE A 179 -6.73 -19.99 -1.11
CA ILE A 179 -6.76 -21.18 -0.23
C ILE A 179 -5.35 -21.75 -0.05
N MET A 180 -4.59 -21.89 -1.14
CA MET A 180 -3.20 -22.36 -1.08
C MET A 180 -2.32 -21.48 -0.19
N LEU A 181 -2.44 -20.16 -0.32
CA LEU A 181 -1.70 -19.19 0.49
C LEU A 181 -2.06 -19.28 1.97
N GLU A 182 -3.35 -19.43 2.31
CA GLU A 182 -3.79 -19.64 3.69
C GLU A 182 -3.23 -20.94 4.28
N GLN A 183 -3.22 -22.02 3.50
CA GLN A 183 -2.72 -23.32 3.93
C GLN A 183 -1.21 -23.29 4.23
N ILE A 184 -0.41 -22.76 3.29
CA ILE A 184 1.04 -22.66 3.43
C ILE A 184 1.43 -21.81 4.65
N THR A 185 0.69 -20.74 4.90
CA THR A 185 1.00 -19.80 5.99
C THR A 185 0.27 -20.12 7.31
N SER A 186 -0.48 -21.23 7.36
CA SER A 186 -1.34 -21.58 8.50
C SER A 186 -0.59 -21.78 9.83
N GLY A 187 0.66 -22.25 9.75
CA GLY A 187 1.56 -22.46 10.91
C GLY A 187 2.36 -21.21 11.33
N PHE A 188 2.12 -20.07 10.70
CA PHE A 188 2.74 -18.80 11.08
C PHE A 188 1.85 -18.04 12.09
N ASP A 189 2.46 -17.27 13.00
CA ASP A 189 1.77 -16.70 14.17
C ASP A 189 2.35 -15.36 14.69
N GLU A 190 3.44 -14.87 14.10
CA GLU A 190 4.06 -13.61 14.51
C GLU A 190 3.35 -12.39 13.93
N ARG A 191 2.99 -12.45 12.64
CA ARG A 191 2.30 -11.38 11.91
C ARG A 191 1.10 -11.91 11.15
N PHE A 192 0.13 -11.04 10.90
CA PHE A 192 -1.12 -11.39 10.24
C PHE A 192 -1.43 -10.43 9.10
N LEU A 193 -1.73 -10.96 7.92
CA LEU A 193 -2.19 -10.20 6.77
C LEU A 193 -3.58 -10.67 6.36
N ASN A 194 -4.58 -9.83 6.55
CA ASN A 194 -5.94 -10.09 6.09
C ASN A 194 -6.18 -9.37 4.77
N ILE A 195 -6.69 -10.08 3.76
CA ILE A 195 -7.00 -9.52 2.45
C ILE A 195 -8.49 -9.69 2.20
N ALA A 196 -9.22 -8.58 2.12
CA ALA A 196 -10.66 -8.59 1.86
C ALA A 196 -10.93 -8.51 0.35
N LEU A 197 -11.68 -9.49 -0.16
CA LEU A 197 -12.09 -9.64 -1.57
C LEU A 197 -13.60 -9.78 -1.74
#